data_AF-A0A979G2V6-F1
#
_entry.id   AF-A0A979G2V6-F1
#
_cell.length_a   1.000
_cell.length_b   1.000
_cell.length_c   1.000
_cell.angle_alpha   90.00
_cell.angle_beta   90.00
_cell.angle_gamma   90.00
#
_symmetry.space_group_name_H-M   'P 1'
#
loop_
_entity.id
_entity.type
_entity.pdbx_description
1 polymer ?
#
loop_
_entity_poly.entity_id
_entity_poly.type
_entity_poly.pdbx_seq_one_letter_code
_entity_poly.pdbx_strand_id
1 'polypeptide(L)'
;MFKRYFLAGIAAGILSGLAAFFYHRIYTEVVEVSFARLVSPQSIFSACLFADMLIALFCYTIRSFFKKDMEILTSILVAGSTLLSMIIPFMVSLPLDMEKPELFPGLVIPMQLLPALAWFVVKPFSIRN
;
A
#
# COMPACT_ATOMS: atom_id res chain seq x y z
N MET A 1 2.86 -11.51 -20.64
CA MET A 1 1.94 -11.27 -19.51
C MET A 1 2.64 -10.62 -18.32
N PHE A 2 3.71 -11.22 -17.77
CA PHE A 2 4.41 -10.70 -16.59
C PHE A 2 4.81 -9.21 -16.69
N LYS A 3 5.36 -8.78 -17.83
CA LYS A 3 5.74 -7.37 -18.09
C LYS A 3 4.60 -6.37 -17.82
N ARG A 4 3.35 -6.73 -18.13
CA ARG A 4 2.18 -5.86 -17.88
C ARG A 4 1.86 -5.75 -16.40
N TYR A 5 1.94 -6.85 -15.65
CA TYR A 5 1.76 -6.85 -14.19
C TYR A 5 2.87 -6.06 -13.50
N PHE A 6 4.11 -6.27 -13.94
CA PHE A 6 5.26 -5.53 -13.44
C PHE A 6 5.15 -4.03 -13.68
N LEU A 7 4.82 -3.59 -14.91
CA LEU A 7 4.59 -2.17 -15.18
C LEU A 7 3.39 -1.60 -14.42
N ALA A 8 2.31 -2.38 -14.28
CA ALA A 8 1.14 -1.99 -13.49
C ALA A 8 1.50 -1.74 -12.03
N GLY A 9 2.31 -2.60 -11.42
CA GLY A 9 2.69 -2.45 -10.02
C GLY A 9 3.66 -1.29 -9.80
N ILE A 10 4.54 -0.98 -10.76
CA ILE A 10 5.39 0.22 -10.67
C ILE A 10 4.51 1.47 -10.75
N ALA A 11 3.59 1.52 -11.72
CA ALA A 11 2.68 2.64 -11.87
C ALA A 11 1.78 2.83 -10.64
N ALA A 12 1.24 1.73 -10.10
CA ALA A 12 0.45 1.75 -8.87
C ALA A 12 1.30 2.21 -7.66
N GLY A 13 2.53 1.71 -7.51
CA GLY A 13 3.45 2.06 -6.43
C GLY A 13 3.87 3.53 -6.44
N ILE A 14 4.09 4.11 -7.62
CA ILE A 14 4.35 5.56 -7.75
C ILE A 14 3.11 6.36 -7.35
N LEU A 15 1.92 5.94 -7.82
CA LEU A 15 0.66 6.61 -7.55
C LEU A 15 0.30 6.56 -6.05
N SER A 16 0.40 5.38 -5.43
CA SER A 16 0.14 5.18 -4.01
C SER A 16 1.19 5.89 -3.14
N GLY A 17 2.46 5.85 -3.53
CA GLY A 17 3.53 6.56 -2.84
C GLY A 17 3.33 8.09 -2.84
N LEU A 18 2.91 8.65 -3.98
CA LEU A 18 2.60 10.07 -4.09
C LEU A 18 1.41 10.46 -3.19
N ALA A 19 0.33 9.66 -3.24
CA ALA A 19 -0.84 9.88 -2.39
C ALA A 19 -0.50 9.77 -0.90
N ALA A 20 0.30 8.77 -0.51
CA ALA A 20 0.74 8.54 0.86
C ALA A 20 1.65 9.68 1.36
N PHE A 21 2.51 10.20 0.49
CA PHE A 21 3.35 11.35 0.81
C PHE A 21 2.54 12.62 1.10
N PHE A 22 1.54 12.93 0.26
CA PHE A 22 0.65 14.07 0.50
C PHE A 22 -0.19 13.88 1.77
N TYR A 23 -0.71 12.67 1.98
CA TYR A 23 -1.43 12.34 3.21
C TYR A 23 -0.58 12.55 4.45
N HIS A 24 0.66 12.04 4.45
CA HIS A 24 1.60 12.24 5.54
C HIS A 24 1.87 13.73 5.81
N ARG A 25 2.08 14.54 4.75
CA ARG A 25 2.32 15.98 4.88
C ARG A 25 1.14 16.70 5.53
N ILE A 26 -0.08 16.48 5.02
CA ILE A 26 -1.28 17.12 5.57
C ILE A 26 -1.52 16.65 7.02
N TYR A 27 -1.37 15.35 7.28
CA TYR A 27 -1.61 14.79 8.62
C TYR A 27 -0.66 15.38 9.66
N THR A 28 0.65 15.40 9.37
CA THR A 28 1.67 15.93 10.29
C THR A 28 1.52 17.43 10.53
N GLU A 29 1.03 18.18 9.54
CA GLU A 29 0.74 19.62 9.68
C GLU A 29 -0.49 19.87 10.55
N VAL A 30 -1.58 19.12 10.36
CA VAL A 30 -2.83 19.27 11.14
C VAL A 30 -2.68 18.82 12.58
N VAL A 31 -1.91 17.77 12.81
CA VAL A 31 -1.73 17.17 14.14
C VAL A 31 -0.58 17.82 14.93
N GLU A 32 0.26 18.60 14.26
CA GLU A 32 1.46 19.25 14.83
C GLU A 32 2.45 18.26 15.47
N VAL A 33 2.45 17.00 15.03
CA VAL A 33 3.35 15.94 15.52
C VAL A 33 4.19 15.38 14.38
N SER A 34 5.48 15.20 14.63
CA SER A 34 6.43 14.65 13.65
C SER A 34 6.67 13.15 13.85
N PHE A 35 6.32 12.37 12.84
CA PHE A 35 6.62 10.93 12.76
C PHE A 35 7.84 10.63 11.88
N ALA A 36 8.65 11.64 11.53
CA ALA A 36 9.71 11.54 10.54
C ALA A 36 10.78 10.48 10.87
N ARG A 37 10.95 10.11 12.16
CA ARG A 37 11.86 9.03 12.59
C ARG A 37 11.39 7.64 12.14
N LEU A 38 10.08 7.41 12.02
CA LEU A 38 9.53 6.11 11.59
C LEU A 38 9.03 6.17 10.14
N VAL A 39 8.44 7.29 9.74
CA VAL A 39 7.82 7.48 8.43
C VAL A 39 8.55 8.59 7.71
N SER A 40 9.69 8.24 7.12
CA SER A 40 10.45 9.13 6.24
C SER A 40 9.85 9.12 4.83
N PRO A 41 9.99 10.19 4.03
CA PRO A 41 9.54 10.18 2.63
C PRO A 41 10.08 8.97 1.84
N GLN A 42 11.34 8.62 2.08
CA GLN A 42 11.98 7.46 1.44
C GLN A 42 11.30 6.14 1.84
N SER A 43 10.95 5.96 3.12
CA SER A 43 10.25 4.76 3.59
C SER A 43 8.82 4.69 3.09
N ILE A 44 8.14 5.83 2.88
CA ILE A 44 6.81 5.87 2.26
C ILE A 44 6.88 5.32 0.84
N PHE A 45 7.72 5.91 -0.01
CA PHE A 45 7.80 5.51 -1.41
C PHE A 45 8.29 4.06 -1.56
N SER A 46 9.28 3.63 -0.77
CA SER A 46 9.77 2.25 -0.84
C SER A 46 8.73 1.24 -0.36
N ALA A 47 7.99 1.54 0.71
CA ALA A 47 6.92 0.67 1.20
C ALA A 47 5.77 0.55 0.19
N CYS A 48 5.33 1.67 -0.39
CA CYS A 48 4.28 1.67 -1.41
C CYS A 48 4.70 0.91 -2.67
N LEU A 49 5.90 1.18 -3.20
CA LEU A 49 6.46 0.44 -4.34
C LEU A 49 6.57 -1.06 -4.04
N PHE A 50 7.08 -1.43 -2.86
CA PHE A 50 7.21 -2.82 -2.47
C PHE A 50 5.85 -3.51 -2.35
N ALA A 51 4.87 -2.86 -1.71
CA ALA A 51 3.52 -3.40 -1.56
C ALA A 51 2.84 -3.62 -2.93
N ASP A 52 2.87 -2.62 -3.82
CA ASP A 52 2.27 -2.73 -5.15
C ASP A 52 3.00 -3.75 -6.04
N MET A 53 4.32 -3.91 -5.87
CA MET A 53 5.08 -4.99 -6.52
C MET A 53 4.69 -6.37 -6.00
N LEU A 54 4.49 -6.50 -4.70
CA LEU A 54 4.07 -7.75 -4.09
C LEU A 54 2.64 -8.13 -4.52
N ILE A 55 1.73 -7.14 -4.59
CA ILE A 55 0.38 -7.32 -5.11
C ILE A 55 0.43 -7.76 -6.59
N ALA A 56 1.25 -7.09 -7.41
CA ALA A 56 1.41 -7.44 -8.81
C ALA A 56 1.92 -8.88 -9.01
N LEU A 57 2.92 -9.27 -8.23
CA LEU A 57 3.48 -10.62 -8.23
C LEU A 57 2.44 -11.65 -7.76
N PHE A 58 1.72 -11.35 -6.68
CA PHE A 58 0.67 -12.21 -6.13
C PHE A 58 -0.45 -12.46 -7.15
N CYS A 59 -0.97 -11.39 -7.78
CA CYS A 59 -1.99 -11.51 -8.81
C CYS A 59 -1.48 -12.26 -10.06
N TYR A 60 -0.22 -12.05 -10.45
CA TYR A 60 0.40 -12.79 -11.55
C TYR A 60 0.51 -14.28 -11.23
N THR A 61 1.00 -14.63 -10.04
CA THR A 61 1.16 -16.02 -9.60
C THR A 61 -0.18 -16.73 -9.58
N ILE A 62 -1.22 -16.16 -8.96
CA ILE A 62 -2.56 -16.78 -8.94
C ILE A 62 -3.09 -16.99 -10.35
N ARG A 63 -2.93 -16.01 -11.26
CA ARG A 63 -3.34 -16.17 -12.66
C ARG A 63 -2.51 -17.21 -13.43
N SER A 64 -1.25 -17.43 -13.03
CA SER A 64 -0.41 -18.46 -13.64
C SER A 64 -0.80 -19.86 -13.21
N PHE A 65 -1.25 -20.03 -11.96
CA PHE A 65 -1.68 -21.33 -11.42
C PHE A 65 -3.16 -21.63 -11.72
N PHE A 66 -4.02 -20.62 -11.69
CA PHE A 66 -5.46 -20.75 -11.89
C PHE A 66 -5.90 -19.98 -13.14
N LYS A 67 -6.80 -20.58 -13.93
CA LYS A 67 -7.30 -20.03 -15.19
C LYS A 67 -8.04 -18.68 -15.00
N LYS A 68 -8.39 -18.05 -16.13
CA LYS A 68 -8.87 -16.65 -16.30
C LYS A 68 -9.99 -16.21 -15.35
N ASP A 69 -10.74 -17.13 -14.74
CA ASP A 69 -11.92 -16.83 -13.91
C ASP A 69 -11.62 -16.39 -12.45
N MET A 70 -10.34 -16.29 -12.07
CA MET A 70 -9.95 -15.91 -10.69
C MET A 70 -9.73 -14.41 -10.47
N GLU A 71 -10.14 -13.55 -11.40
CA GLU A 71 -9.96 -12.09 -11.23
C GLU A 71 -10.70 -11.52 -10.03
N ILE A 72 -11.91 -12.00 -9.74
CA ILE A 72 -12.69 -11.59 -8.57
C ILE A 72 -12.02 -12.10 -7.29
N LEU A 73 -11.61 -13.37 -7.27
CA LEU A 73 -10.93 -13.96 -6.12
C LEU A 73 -9.63 -13.22 -5.78
N THR A 74 -8.82 -12.88 -6.78
CA THR A 74 -7.58 -12.11 -6.54
C THR A 74 -7.86 -10.74 -5.94
N SER A 75 -8.90 -10.04 -6.39
CA SER A 75 -9.28 -8.74 -5.81
C SER A 75 -9.77 -8.87 -4.37
N ILE A 76 -10.56 -9.90 -4.06
CA ILE A 76 -11.00 -10.20 -2.69
C ILE A 76 -9.80 -10.51 -1.80
N LEU A 77 -8.85 -11.32 -2.28
CA LEU A 77 -7.66 -11.67 -1.52
C LEU A 77 -6.75 -10.47 -1.27
N VAL A 78 -6.59 -9.57 -2.25
CA VAL A 78 -5.81 -8.33 -2.09
C VAL A 78 -6.51 -7.38 -1.10
N ALA A 79 -7.82 -7.20 -1.22
CA ALA A 79 -8.57 -6.37 -0.29
C ALA A 79 -8.51 -6.95 1.13
N GLY A 80 -8.74 -8.26 1.27
CA GLY A 80 -8.66 -8.97 2.54
C GLY A 80 -7.27 -8.89 3.18
N SER A 81 -6.20 -9.17 2.43
CA SER A 81 -4.83 -9.09 2.95
C SER A 81 -4.46 -7.67 3.37
N THR A 82 -4.96 -6.66 2.65
CA THR A 82 -4.76 -5.24 3.02
C THR A 82 -5.49 -4.89 4.31
N LEU A 83 -6.72 -5.36 4.50
CA LEU A 83 -7.45 -5.16 5.76
C LEU A 83 -6.76 -5.86 6.93
N LEU A 84 -6.24 -7.08 6.72
CA LEU A 84 -5.46 -7.77 7.75
C LEU A 84 -4.15 -7.03 8.08
N SER A 85 -3.48 -6.45 7.08
CA SER A 85 -2.22 -5.73 7.29
C SER A 85 -2.40 -4.43 8.10
N MET A 86 -3.61 -3.85 8.14
CA MET A 86 -3.97 -2.72 8.99
C MET A 86 -3.96 -3.03 10.49
N ILE A 87 -3.92 -4.31 10.87
CA ILE A 87 -3.75 -4.72 12.27
C ILE A 87 -2.30 -4.45 12.72
N ILE A 88 -1.34 -4.54 11.80
CA ILE A 88 0.10 -4.48 12.10
C ILE A 88 0.48 -3.18 12.84
N PRO A 89 0.05 -1.96 12.43
CA PRO A 89 0.37 -0.72 13.14
C PRO A 89 -0.04 -0.71 14.61
N PHE A 90 -1.08 -1.46 15.01
CA PHE A 90 -1.49 -1.57 16.40
C PHE A 90 -0.58 -2.50 17.22
N MET A 91 0.16 -3.40 16.56
CA MET A 91 1.03 -4.38 17.21
C MET A 91 2.49 -3.90 17.32
N VAL A 92 2.84 -2.79 16.66
CA VAL A 92 4.20 -2.25 16.68
C VAL A 92 4.45 -1.50 17.99
N SER A 93 5.53 -1.84 18.68
CA SER A 93 6.00 -1.07 19.84
C SER A 93 6.60 0.26 19.38
N LEU A 94 5.99 1.37 19.81
CA LEU A 94 6.46 2.72 19.51
C LEU A 94 7.56 3.16 20.49
N PRO A 95 8.48 4.04 20.05
CA PRO A 95 9.50 4.61 20.94
C PRO A 95 8.85 5.35 22.11
N LEU A 96 9.36 5.13 23.33
CA LEU A 96 8.84 5.77 24.55
C LEU A 96 8.98 7.29 24.56
N ASP A 97 9.92 7.82 23.77
CA ASP A 97 10.19 9.26 23.65
C ASP A 97 9.33 9.95 22.58
N MET A 98 8.36 9.23 21.99
CA MET A 98 7.49 9.77 20.96
C MET A 98 6.36 10.60 21.56
N GLU A 99 6.14 11.79 21.01
CA GLU A 99 5.00 12.62 21.34
C GLU A 99 3.71 12.06 20.74
N LYS A 100 2.68 11.84 21.56
CA LYS A 100 1.34 11.35 21.17
C LYS A 100 1.36 10.10 20.26
N PRO A 101 1.95 8.98 20.72
CA PRO A 101 2.09 7.74 19.93
C PRO A 101 0.75 7.16 19.46
N GLU A 102 -0.35 7.46 20.15
CA GLU A 102 -1.71 7.04 19.81
C GLU A 102 -2.21 7.58 18.45
N LEU A 103 -1.56 8.63 17.91
CA LEU A 103 -1.90 9.22 16.62
C LEU A 103 -1.22 8.47 15.45
N PHE A 104 -0.20 7.66 15.73
CA PHE A 104 0.54 6.93 14.70
C PHE A 104 -0.31 5.96 13.87
N PRO A 105 -1.22 5.14 14.45
CA PRO A 105 -2.12 4.30 13.64
C PRO A 105 -3.01 5.11 12.70
N GLY A 106 -3.44 6.31 13.15
CA GLY A 106 -4.23 7.24 12.32
C GLY A 106 -3.49 7.70 11.06
N LEU A 107 -2.16 7.79 11.12
CA LEU A 107 -1.30 8.08 9.97
C LEU A 107 -1.08 6.85 9.08
N VAL A 108 -0.68 5.71 9.67
CA VAL A 108 -0.16 4.58 8.90
C VAL A 108 -1.25 3.71 8.27
N ILE A 109 -2.39 3.54 8.94
CA ILE A 109 -3.48 2.69 8.45
C ILE A 109 -4.02 3.17 7.10
N PRO A 110 -4.33 4.47 6.91
CA PRO A 110 -4.74 4.98 5.61
C PRO A 110 -3.66 4.80 4.55
N MET A 111 -2.38 4.99 4.92
CA MET A 111 -1.26 4.82 3.98
C MET A 111 -1.11 3.38 3.50
N GLN A 112 -1.41 2.38 4.33
CA GLN A 112 -1.40 0.95 3.93
C GLN A 112 -2.54 0.59 2.97
N LEU A 113 -3.65 1.32 2.98
CA LEU A 113 -4.77 1.11 2.07
C LEU A 113 -4.45 1.58 0.64
N LEU A 114 -3.62 2.62 0.52
CA LEU A 114 -3.36 3.30 -0.75
C LEU A 114 -2.75 2.40 -1.84
N PRO A 115 -1.79 1.50 -1.57
CA PRO A 115 -1.32 0.53 -2.55
C PRO A 115 -2.46 -0.30 -3.17
N ALA A 116 -3.32 -0.91 -2.34
CA ALA A 116 -4.42 -1.72 -2.84
C ALA A 116 -5.40 -0.91 -3.70
N LEU A 117 -5.72 0.31 -3.29
CA LEU A 117 -6.56 1.23 -4.08
C LEU A 117 -5.89 1.59 -5.42
N ALA A 118 -4.61 1.97 -5.39
CA ALA A 118 -3.86 2.29 -6.60
C ALA A 118 -3.78 1.10 -7.56
N TRP A 119 -3.57 -0.11 -7.04
CA TRP A 119 -3.61 -1.33 -7.82
C TRP A 119 -4.96 -1.53 -8.51
N PHE A 120 -6.08 -1.38 -7.78
CA PHE A 120 -7.42 -1.52 -8.37
C PHE A 120 -7.71 -0.47 -9.44
N VAL A 121 -7.15 0.73 -9.30
CA VAL A 121 -7.25 1.78 -10.32
C VAL A 121 -6.40 1.45 -11.56
N VAL A 122 -5.16 0.99 -11.39
CA VAL A 122 -4.21 0.79 -12.50
C VAL A 122 -4.44 -0.54 -13.24
N LYS A 123 -4.82 -1.61 -12.53
CA LYS A 123 -5.07 -2.95 -13.07
C LYS A 123 -5.93 -2.95 -14.35
N PRO A 124 -7.11 -2.29 -14.44
CA PRO A 124 -7.95 -2.31 -15.64
C PRO A 124 -7.31 -1.65 -16.86
N PHE A 125 -6.38 -0.70 -16.69
CA PHE A 125 -5.72 -0.04 -17.81
C PHE A 125 -4.53 -0.84 -18.36
N SER A 126 -3.83 -1.60 -17.50
CA SER A 126 -2.62 -2.34 -17.90
C SER A 126 -2.88 -3.80 -18.28
N ILE A 127 -3.83 -4.46 -17.60
CA ILE A 127 -3.98 -5.93 -17.63
C ILE A 127 -5.22 -6.38 -18.43
N ARG A 128 -6.15 -5.48 -18.74
CA ARG A 128 -7.35 -5.80 -19.53
C ARG A 128 -6.98 -6.06 -21.00
N ASN A 129 -6.89 -7.35 -21.35
CA ASN A 129 -6.89 -7.94 -22.70
C ASN A 129 -7.10 -9.46 -22.57
#